data_AF-A0A8T5TUM9-F1
#
_entry.id   AF-A0A8T5TUM9-F1
#
_cell.length_a   1.000
_cell.length_b   1.000
_cell.length_c   1.000
_cell.angle_alpha   90.00
_cell.angle_beta   90.00
_cell.angle_gamma   90.00
#
_symmetry.space_group_name_H-M   'P 1'
#
loop_
_entity.id
_entity.type
_entity.pdbx_description
1 polymer ?
#
loop_
_entity_poly.entity_id
_entity_poly.type
_entity_poly.pdbx_seq_one_letter_code
_entity_poly.pdbx_strand_id
1 'polypeptide(L)'
;MDDKQMINCPVCRVKFIPRTFYPDEAIFSTHDGKKLSGFNGYISSKTVKPPEVILSSWVTYCPSCNYILRFVKEIVRKEKIVTQQSSPSEVSEKYNSYYYGFPYGDYSQHLKEIITKVKNKIENELKELNFNIWEDLYEIDDNFKFLVRFFASLENYCNRNLGMVNDKNMANKIKKLNLPKEIEIPMLQLNNIKDGIVKGDYELSSDDEDNIDNILVVFVLHLISKHIQPLIDKKQLEKGYEFIKFEDFELQIKSYLGNYLYTNFNNDPNSAKQIRLFLSELYKEIDV
;
A
#
# COMPACT_ATOMS: atom_id res chain seq x y z
N MET A 1 -15.85 14.14 0.98
CA MET A 1 -15.20 13.39 2.07
C MET A 1 -15.66 14.09 3.33
N ASP A 2 -16.41 13.42 4.19
CA ASP A 2 -16.68 14.00 5.51
C ASP A 2 -15.36 14.05 6.27
N ASP A 3 -14.96 15.24 6.70
CA ASP A 3 -13.70 15.50 7.39
C ASP A 3 -13.69 14.74 8.73
N LYS A 4 -13.08 13.54 8.73
CA LYS A 4 -12.81 12.76 9.94
C LYS A 4 -12.00 13.67 10.90
N GLN A 5 -12.49 13.87 12.13
CA GLN A 5 -11.85 14.80 13.05
C GLN A 5 -10.47 14.27 13.49
N MET A 6 -9.50 15.17 13.59
CA MET A 6 -8.16 14.88 14.10
C MET A 6 -8.09 15.12 15.62
N ILE A 7 -7.18 14.42 16.30
CA ILE A 7 -6.92 14.63 17.73
C ILE A 7 -5.73 15.55 17.89
N ASN A 8 -5.87 16.57 18.74
CA ASN A 8 -4.77 17.44 19.12
C ASN A 8 -4.20 16.97 20.46
N CYS A 9 -2.90 16.65 20.51
CA CYS A 9 -2.24 16.30 21.76
C CYS A 9 -2.18 17.54 22.69
N PRO A 10 -2.70 17.48 23.92
CA PRO A 10 -2.66 18.63 24.83
C PRO A 10 -1.25 18.96 25.33
N VAL A 11 -0.31 18.01 25.26
CA VAL A 11 1.06 18.16 25.74
C VAL A 11 1.98 18.73 24.64
N CYS A 12 2.08 18.07 23.49
CA CYS A 12 2.98 18.48 22.42
C CYS A 12 2.31 19.23 21.26
N ARG A 13 0.98 19.41 21.30
CA ARG A 13 0.17 20.11 20.28
C ARG A 13 0.21 19.50 18.87
N VAL A 14 0.80 18.32 18.71
CA VAL A 14 0.79 17.56 17.46
C VAL A 14 -0.63 17.08 17.18
N LYS A 15 -1.11 17.32 15.96
CA LYS A 15 -2.33 16.73 15.43
C LYS A 15 -2.03 15.33 14.91
N PHE A 16 -2.89 14.36 15.20
CA PHE A 16 -2.69 12.99 14.74
C PHE A 16 -4.00 12.22 14.57
N ILE A 17 -3.92 11.14 13.81
CA ILE A 17 -4.94 10.09 13.72
C ILE A 17 -4.50 8.95 14.65
N PRO A 18 -5.33 8.56 15.63
CA PRO A 18 -5.02 7.46 16.54
C PRO A 18 -4.75 6.14 15.83
N ARG A 19 -3.65 5.46 16.21
CA ARG A 19 -3.35 4.10 15.74
C ARG A 19 -4.42 3.10 16.15
N THR A 20 -4.82 3.18 17.40
CA THR A 20 -5.80 2.28 18.02
C THR A 20 -6.52 3.04 19.13
N PHE A 21 -7.81 2.74 19.31
CA PHE A 21 -8.54 3.04 20.54
C PHE A 21 -8.69 1.76 21.34
N TYR A 22 -8.09 1.73 22.53
CA TYR A 22 -8.28 0.63 23.46
C TYR A 22 -9.51 0.92 24.31
N PRO A 23 -10.43 -0.04 24.49
CA PRO A 23 -11.47 0.11 25.49
C PRO A 23 -10.81 0.26 26.86
N ASP A 24 -11.17 1.32 27.58
CA ASP A 24 -10.80 1.52 28.97
C ASP A 24 -11.94 1.01 29.86
N GLU A 25 -11.66 0.68 31.12
CA GLU A 25 -12.74 0.34 32.04
C GLU A 25 -13.62 1.58 32.26
N ALA A 26 -14.92 1.43 32.10
CA ALA A 26 -15.87 2.48 32.43
C ALA A 26 -16.16 2.41 33.94
N ILE A 27 -16.00 3.54 34.63
CA ILE A 27 -16.30 3.67 36.06
C ILE A 27 -17.69 4.30 36.20
N PHE A 28 -18.56 3.64 36.96
CA PHE A 28 -19.90 4.13 37.29
C PHE A 28 -19.95 4.48 38.78
N SER A 29 -20.62 5.58 39.11
CA SER A 29 -20.83 5.98 40.51
C SER A 29 -22.27 5.69 40.91
N THR A 30 -22.48 4.94 41.99
CA THR A 30 -23.81 4.72 42.57
C THR A 30 -24.19 5.84 43.52
N HIS A 31 -25.48 5.94 43.87
CA HIS A 31 -25.98 6.96 44.82
C HIS A 31 -25.34 6.88 46.22
N ASP A 32 -24.84 5.71 46.62
CA ASP A 32 -24.09 5.48 47.86
C ASP A 32 -22.57 5.67 47.72
N GLY A 33 -22.10 6.21 46.60
CA GLY A 33 -20.69 6.54 46.37
C GLY A 33 -19.78 5.35 46.03
N LYS A 34 -20.35 4.15 45.80
CA LYS A 34 -19.58 2.99 45.36
C LYS A 34 -19.25 3.10 43.87
N LYS A 35 -18.03 2.71 43.52
CA LYS A 35 -17.58 2.59 42.14
C LYS A 35 -17.92 1.20 41.61
N LEU A 36 -18.65 1.12 40.51
CA LEU A 36 -18.78 -0.10 39.72
C LEU A 36 -17.87 0.04 38.50
N SER A 37 -17.14 -1.00 38.12
CA SER A 37 -16.38 -1.06 36.87
C SER A 37 -17.04 -2.04 35.90
N GLY A 38 -17.00 -1.70 34.61
CA GLY A 38 -17.47 -2.59 33.54
C GLY A 38 -16.88 -2.19 32.19
N PHE A 39 -16.72 -3.15 31.29
CA PHE A 39 -16.31 -2.88 29.91
C PHE A 39 -17.53 -2.46 29.08
N ASN A 40 -17.44 -1.28 28.44
CA ASN A 40 -18.38 -0.79 27.41
C ASN A 40 -19.85 -1.18 27.64
N GLY A 41 -20.50 -0.54 28.62
CA GLY A 41 -21.95 -0.58 28.78
C GLY A 41 -22.55 -1.88 29.35
N TYR A 42 -21.77 -2.94 29.59
CA TYR A 42 -22.29 -4.15 30.22
C TYR A 42 -22.30 -4.05 31.74
N ILE A 43 -23.29 -3.32 32.28
CA ILE A 43 -23.70 -3.52 33.67
C ILE A 43 -24.77 -4.62 33.66
N SER A 44 -24.38 -5.85 33.98
CA SER A 44 -25.35 -6.86 34.40
C SER A 44 -25.99 -6.36 35.70
N SER A 45 -27.23 -5.85 35.68
CA SER A 45 -27.93 -5.68 36.95
C SER A 45 -29.45 -5.86 36.91
N LYS A 46 -29.89 -6.85 37.69
CA LYS A 46 -31.19 -6.87 38.38
C LYS A 46 -31.23 -5.87 39.56
N THR A 47 -30.18 -5.11 39.79
CA THR A 47 -29.97 -4.34 41.02
C THR A 47 -29.31 -3.00 40.71
N VAL A 48 -30.12 -1.94 40.71
CA VAL A 48 -29.74 -0.51 40.73
C VAL A 48 -29.06 0.02 39.46
N LYS A 49 -29.77 0.90 38.73
CA LYS A 49 -29.19 1.70 37.63
C LYS A 49 -28.50 2.94 38.21
N PRO A 50 -27.23 3.24 37.85
CA PRO A 50 -26.49 4.38 38.40
C PRO A 50 -27.14 5.74 38.06
N PRO A 51 -26.94 6.79 38.89
CA PRO A 51 -27.31 8.18 38.58
C PRO A 51 -26.50 8.81 37.45
N GLU A 52 -25.22 8.43 37.32
CA GLU A 52 -24.32 8.86 36.25
C GLU A 52 -23.71 7.62 35.59
N VAL A 53 -23.84 7.53 34.26
CA VAL A 53 -23.37 6.37 33.49
C VAL A 53 -22.37 6.82 32.43
N ILE A 54 -21.14 6.30 32.52
CA ILE A 54 -20.16 6.35 31.44
C ILE A 54 -20.47 5.20 30.49
N LEU A 55 -21.09 5.47 29.34
CA LEU A 55 -21.49 4.40 28.41
C LEU A 55 -20.31 3.63 27.82
N SER A 56 -19.18 4.31 27.65
CA SER A 56 -17.95 3.75 27.10
C SER A 56 -16.79 4.73 27.30
N SER A 57 -15.62 4.16 27.60
CA SER A 57 -14.36 4.87 27.73
C SER A 57 -13.31 4.22 26.84
N TRP A 58 -12.44 5.04 26.29
CA TRP A 58 -11.32 4.57 25.47
C TRP A 58 -10.07 5.36 25.75
N VAL A 59 -8.95 4.71 25.52
CA VAL A 59 -7.62 5.30 25.64
C VAL A 59 -6.94 5.23 24.27
N THR A 60 -6.23 6.30 23.94
CA THR A 60 -5.21 6.28 22.89
C THR A 60 -3.96 7.02 23.34
N TYR A 61 -2.90 6.94 22.54
CA TYR A 61 -1.60 7.50 22.85
C TYR A 61 -1.17 8.48 21.77
N CYS A 62 -0.59 9.61 22.16
CA CYS A 62 0.06 10.51 21.21
C CYS A 62 1.32 9.83 20.64
N PRO A 63 1.46 9.69 19.31
CA PRO A 63 2.61 9.00 18.72
C PRO A 63 3.93 9.78 18.87
N SER A 64 3.87 11.08 19.16
CA SER A 64 5.05 11.94 19.30
C SER A 64 5.62 11.93 20.73
N CYS A 65 4.76 11.98 21.76
CA CYS A 65 5.21 12.11 23.15
C CYS A 65 4.68 11.03 24.10
N ASN A 66 4.00 10.01 23.58
CA ASN A 66 3.39 8.90 24.34
C ASN A 66 2.37 9.31 25.41
N TYR A 67 1.88 10.55 25.37
CA TYR A 67 0.85 11.02 26.30
C TYR A 67 -0.43 10.21 26.13
N ILE A 68 -1.06 9.84 27.25
CA ILE A 68 -2.27 9.02 27.28
C ILE A 68 -3.49 9.95 27.22
N LEU A 69 -4.28 9.85 26.15
CA LEU A 69 -5.54 10.57 26.01
C LEU A 69 -6.71 9.62 26.31
N ARG A 70 -7.61 10.06 27.17
CA ARG A 70 -8.83 9.32 27.53
C ARG A 70 -10.05 10.01 26.96
N PHE A 71 -10.92 9.24 26.35
CA PHE A 71 -12.16 9.69 25.74
C PHE A 71 -13.33 8.99 26.40
N VAL A 72 -14.45 9.71 26.52
CA VAL A 72 -15.69 9.22 27.11
C VAL A 72 -16.83 9.66 26.20
N LYS A 73 -17.67 8.72 25.73
CA LYS A 73 -18.70 9.00 24.71
C LYS A 73 -19.97 9.62 25.27
N GLU A 74 -20.27 9.43 26.55
CA GLU A 74 -21.42 10.06 27.18
C GLU A 74 -21.36 9.94 28.71
N ILE A 75 -21.69 11.01 29.42
CA ILE A 75 -22.01 10.98 30.85
C ILE A 75 -23.52 11.25 30.94
N VAL A 76 -24.31 10.19 31.02
CA VAL A 76 -25.76 10.35 31.20
C VAL A 76 -26.03 10.60 32.68
N ARG A 77 -26.40 11.83 33.02
CA ARG A 77 -26.87 12.18 34.36
C ARG A 77 -28.39 12.06 34.38
N LYS A 78 -28.96 11.23 35.26
CA LYS A 78 -30.41 11.22 35.50
C LYS A 78 -30.81 12.56 36.10
N GLU A 79 -31.32 13.47 35.27
CA GLU A 79 -32.15 14.55 35.77
C GLU A 79 -33.50 13.96 36.21
N LYS A 80 -33.97 14.34 37.41
CA LYS A 80 -35.33 14.03 37.85
C LYS A 80 -36.29 14.85 36.97
N ILE A 81 -36.69 14.28 35.83
CA ILE A 81 -37.83 14.81 35.09
C ILE A 81 -39.07 14.41 35.89
N VAL A 82 -39.64 15.36 36.63
CA VAL A 82 -40.98 15.22 37.19
C VAL A 82 -41.96 15.46 36.04
N THR A 83 -42.17 14.45 35.20
CA THR A 83 -43.28 14.46 34.23
C THR A 83 -44.15 13.25 34.45
N GLN A 84 -45.44 13.55 34.55
CA GLN A 84 -46.56 12.63 34.73
C GLN A 84 -46.53 11.54 33.65
N GLN A 85 -46.73 10.30 34.11
CA GLN A 85 -47.22 9.14 33.36
C GLN A 85 -46.93 9.12 31.85
N SER A 86 -45.73 8.70 31.45
CA SER A 86 -45.51 8.08 30.14
C SER A 86 -45.25 6.58 30.30
N SER A 87 -45.76 5.81 29.34
CA SER A 87 -45.76 4.34 29.35
C SER A 87 -44.34 3.75 29.31
N PRO A 88 -44.10 2.55 29.88
CA PRO A 88 -42.77 1.95 30.03
C PRO A 88 -42.04 1.63 28.72
N SER A 89 -42.70 1.74 27.56
CA SER A 89 -42.19 1.38 26.24
C SER A 89 -41.19 2.39 25.65
N GLU A 90 -41.18 3.65 26.10
CA GLU A 90 -40.31 4.68 25.50
C GLU A 90 -38.83 4.57 25.91
N VAL A 91 -38.52 3.88 27.02
CA VAL A 91 -37.14 3.82 27.54
C VAL A 91 -36.34 2.69 26.91
N SER A 92 -36.98 1.59 26.48
CA SER A 92 -36.31 0.48 25.80
C SER A 92 -35.88 0.83 24.38
N GLU A 93 -36.55 1.77 23.71
CA GLU A 93 -36.22 2.16 22.33
C GLU A 93 -35.06 3.14 22.23
N LYS A 94 -34.73 3.88 23.31
CA LYS A 94 -33.58 4.81 23.33
C LYS A 94 -32.21 4.15 23.52
N TYR A 95 -32.17 2.89 23.93
CA TYR A 95 -30.93 2.13 24.14
C TYR A 95 -30.70 1.07 23.06
N ASN A 96 -31.26 1.26 21.86
CA ASN A 96 -30.78 0.54 20.70
C ASN A 96 -29.31 0.92 20.48
N SER A 97 -28.48 -0.11 20.63
CA SER A 97 -27.03 -0.14 20.55
C SER A 97 -26.54 0.48 19.26
N TYR A 98 -26.40 1.80 19.25
CA TYR A 98 -25.63 2.49 18.24
C TYR A 98 -24.15 2.31 18.55
N TYR A 99 -23.54 1.38 17.82
CA TYR A 99 -22.13 1.45 17.45
C TYR A 99 -21.92 2.67 16.53
N TYR A 100 -22.24 3.89 17.02
CA TYR A 100 -21.83 5.12 16.38
C TYR A 100 -20.31 5.16 16.45
N GLY A 101 -19.70 4.99 15.27
CA GLY A 101 -18.27 5.12 15.05
C GLY A 101 -17.74 6.39 15.70
N PHE A 102 -16.56 6.26 16.26
CA PHE A 102 -15.82 7.38 16.84
C PHE A 102 -15.77 8.56 15.84
N PRO A 103 -15.96 9.82 16.26
CA PRO A 103 -15.92 10.97 15.35
C PRO A 103 -14.52 11.25 14.80
N TYR A 104 -13.50 10.57 15.34
CA TYR A 104 -12.11 10.73 14.96
C TYR A 104 -11.67 9.67 13.94
N GLY A 105 -10.70 10.02 13.10
CA GLY A 105 -10.16 9.11 12.09
C GLY A 105 -9.54 7.84 12.69
N ASP A 106 -9.58 6.75 11.92
CA ASP A 106 -8.92 5.47 12.21
C ASP A 106 -7.67 5.34 11.32
N TYR A 107 -6.50 5.16 11.94
CA TYR A 107 -5.23 5.02 11.23
C TYR A 107 -5.22 3.86 10.24
N SER A 108 -5.79 2.72 10.61
CA SER A 108 -5.82 1.53 9.76
C SER A 108 -6.71 1.76 8.54
N GLN A 109 -7.84 2.45 8.72
CA GLN A 109 -8.69 2.85 7.60
C GLN A 109 -7.98 3.87 6.70
N HIS A 110 -7.34 4.87 7.28
CA HIS A 110 -6.59 5.88 6.54
C HIS A 110 -5.43 5.27 5.74
N LEU A 111 -4.65 4.40 6.37
CA LEU A 111 -3.58 3.62 5.73
C LEU A 111 -4.13 2.78 4.58
N LYS A 112 -5.25 2.07 4.79
CA LYS A 112 -5.90 1.26 3.75
C LYS A 112 -6.37 2.11 2.56
N GLU A 113 -7.02 3.24 2.81
CA GLU A 113 -7.48 4.17 1.76
C GLU A 113 -6.30 4.64 0.90
N ILE A 114 -5.19 4.99 1.54
CA ILE A 114 -4.00 5.54 0.87
C ILE A 114 -3.25 4.47 0.08
N ILE A 115 -3.05 3.29 0.68
CA ILE A 115 -2.49 2.13 -0.02
C ILE A 115 -3.34 1.79 -1.24
N THR A 116 -4.67 1.80 -1.12
CA THR A 116 -5.57 1.49 -2.24
C THR A 116 -5.40 2.49 -3.38
N LYS A 117 -5.30 3.79 -3.08
CA LYS A 117 -5.05 4.82 -4.11
C LYS A 117 -3.73 4.59 -4.83
N VAL A 118 -2.66 4.28 -4.10
CA VAL A 118 -1.34 4.05 -4.70
C VAL A 118 -1.32 2.76 -5.51
N LYS A 119 -1.89 1.67 -5.00
CA LYS A 119 -2.04 0.40 -5.74
C LYS A 119 -2.79 0.60 -7.04
N ASN A 120 -3.90 1.34 -7.03
CA ASN A 120 -4.66 1.63 -8.25
C ASN A 120 -3.84 2.43 -9.27
N LYS A 121 -3.00 3.39 -8.83
CA LYS A 121 -2.08 4.11 -9.74
C LYS A 121 -1.07 3.16 -10.36
N ILE A 122 -0.47 2.28 -9.56
CA ILE A 122 0.48 1.27 -10.04
C ILE A 122 -0.21 0.35 -11.06
N GLU A 123 -1.39 -0.18 -10.75
CA GLU A 123 -2.15 -1.04 -11.66
C GLU A 123 -2.47 -0.35 -12.98
N ASN A 124 -2.85 0.94 -12.93
CA ASN A 124 -3.13 1.71 -14.14
C ASN A 124 -1.86 1.90 -14.98
N GLU A 125 -0.73 2.25 -14.36
CA GLU A 125 0.56 2.41 -15.04
C GLU A 125 0.99 1.10 -15.72
N LEU A 126 0.90 -0.02 -15.01
CA LEU A 126 1.21 -1.35 -15.56
C LEU A 126 0.30 -1.69 -16.76
N LYS A 127 -1.00 -1.36 -16.68
CA LYS A 127 -1.94 -1.55 -17.80
C LYS A 127 -1.62 -0.64 -18.99
N GLU A 128 -1.28 0.63 -18.76
CA GLU A 128 -0.94 1.59 -19.81
C GLU A 128 0.35 1.18 -20.54
N LEU A 129 1.34 0.67 -19.80
CA LEU A 129 2.56 0.10 -20.36
C LEU A 129 2.35 -1.25 -21.05
N ASN A 130 1.14 -1.82 -20.93
CA ASN A 130 0.76 -3.13 -21.41
C ASN A 130 1.73 -4.22 -20.93
N PHE A 131 1.95 -4.24 -19.61
CA PHE A 131 3.01 -5.05 -19.00
C PHE A 131 2.83 -6.56 -19.22
N ASN A 132 1.60 -7.02 -19.46
CA ASN A 132 1.27 -8.39 -19.83
C ASN A 132 2.09 -8.90 -21.02
N ILE A 133 2.48 -8.03 -21.96
CA ILE A 133 3.35 -8.43 -23.08
C ILE A 133 4.67 -9.03 -22.59
N TRP A 134 5.23 -8.51 -21.49
CA TRP A 134 6.47 -9.00 -20.90
C TRP A 134 6.26 -10.26 -20.07
N GLU A 135 5.10 -10.38 -19.42
CA GLU A 135 4.68 -11.58 -18.68
C GLU A 135 4.55 -12.77 -19.63
N ASP A 136 3.87 -12.57 -20.77
CA ASP A 136 3.66 -13.59 -21.81
C ASP A 136 4.96 -14.13 -22.41
N LEU A 137 6.08 -13.41 -22.30
CA LEU A 137 7.37 -13.88 -22.81
C LEU A 137 7.87 -15.11 -22.05
N TYR A 138 7.54 -15.21 -20.76
CA TYR A 138 8.00 -16.33 -19.93
C TYR A 138 7.26 -17.64 -20.21
N GLU A 139 6.16 -17.61 -20.98
CA GLU A 139 5.49 -18.83 -21.45
C GLU A 139 6.20 -19.46 -22.67
N ILE A 140 7.28 -18.83 -23.17
CA ILE A 140 7.98 -19.27 -24.38
C ILE A 140 9.23 -20.08 -23.98
N ASP A 141 9.12 -21.41 -24.05
CA ASP A 141 10.24 -22.34 -23.77
C ASP A 141 11.38 -22.28 -24.81
N ASP A 142 11.11 -21.79 -26.03
CA ASP A 142 12.09 -21.72 -27.11
C ASP A 142 12.84 -20.37 -27.09
N ASN A 143 14.14 -20.42 -26.79
CA ASN A 143 15.00 -19.24 -26.63
C ASN A 143 15.07 -18.35 -27.88
N PHE A 144 15.02 -18.92 -29.08
CA PHE A 144 15.01 -18.13 -30.31
C PHE A 144 13.67 -17.41 -30.50
N LYS A 145 12.56 -18.15 -30.35
CA LYS A 145 11.21 -17.58 -30.42
C LYS A 145 11.01 -16.51 -29.36
N PHE A 146 11.55 -16.72 -28.16
CA PHE A 146 11.60 -15.76 -27.08
C PHE A 146 12.32 -14.48 -27.53
N LEU A 147 13.55 -14.59 -28.04
CA LEU A 147 14.35 -13.44 -28.49
C LEU A 147 13.63 -12.62 -29.56
N VAL A 148 13.07 -13.29 -30.56
CA VAL A 148 12.31 -12.63 -31.63
C VAL A 148 11.10 -11.89 -31.06
N ARG A 149 10.35 -12.54 -30.16
CA ARG A 149 9.17 -11.94 -29.52
C ARG A 149 9.57 -10.77 -28.61
N PHE A 150 10.63 -10.90 -27.82
CA PHE A 150 11.14 -9.85 -26.94
C PHE A 150 11.50 -8.59 -27.72
N PHE A 151 12.30 -8.71 -28.79
CA PHE A 151 12.69 -7.55 -29.58
C PHE A 151 11.53 -6.94 -30.38
N ALA A 152 10.54 -7.73 -30.80
CA ALA A 152 9.30 -7.21 -31.38
C ALA A 152 8.47 -6.41 -30.34
N SER A 153 8.39 -6.91 -29.11
CA SER A 153 7.74 -6.20 -27.99
C SER A 153 8.48 -4.90 -27.64
N LEU A 154 9.81 -4.94 -27.61
CA LEU A 154 10.66 -3.77 -27.40
C LEU A 154 10.50 -2.73 -28.50
N GLU A 155 10.38 -3.16 -29.76
CA GLU A 155 10.11 -2.28 -30.89
C GLU A 155 8.79 -1.52 -30.68
N ASN A 156 7.72 -2.27 -30.36
CA ASN A 156 6.40 -1.71 -30.12
C ASN A 156 6.41 -0.74 -28.94
N TYR A 157 7.11 -1.09 -27.85
CA TYR A 157 7.30 -0.20 -26.71
C TYR A 157 7.99 1.10 -27.11
N CYS A 158 9.11 1.04 -27.84
CA CYS A 158 9.83 2.23 -28.30
C CYS A 158 8.99 3.08 -29.28
N ASN A 159 8.21 2.43 -30.13
CA ASN A 159 7.33 3.11 -31.08
C ASN A 159 6.23 3.91 -30.36
N ARG A 160 5.59 3.31 -29.36
CA ARG A 160 4.51 3.94 -28.58
C ARG A 160 5.03 5.00 -27.62
N ASN A 161 6.08 4.69 -26.85
CA ASN A 161 6.51 5.52 -25.72
C ASN A 161 7.62 6.52 -26.07
N LEU A 162 8.38 6.29 -27.15
CA LEU A 162 9.49 7.18 -27.58
C LEU A 162 9.27 7.80 -28.97
N GLY A 163 8.11 7.58 -29.58
CA GLY A 163 7.76 8.12 -30.90
C GLY A 163 8.67 7.64 -32.04
N MET A 164 9.25 6.44 -31.92
CA MET A 164 10.29 5.94 -32.84
C MET A 164 9.75 5.12 -34.03
N VAL A 165 8.50 5.35 -34.46
CA VAL A 165 7.81 4.54 -35.48
C VAL A 165 8.60 4.44 -36.81
N ASN A 166 9.37 5.48 -37.15
CA ASN A 166 10.12 5.55 -38.40
C ASN A 166 11.55 4.97 -38.30
N ASP A 167 12.06 4.74 -37.10
CA ASP A 167 13.38 4.15 -36.92
C ASP A 167 13.24 2.63 -36.93
N LYS A 168 13.87 1.93 -37.88
CA LYS A 168 13.89 0.46 -37.94
C LYS A 168 15.11 -0.13 -37.23
N ASN A 169 16.06 0.70 -36.81
CA ASN A 169 17.30 0.23 -36.22
C ASN A 169 17.09 -0.02 -34.72
N MET A 170 17.10 -1.29 -34.32
CA MET A 170 16.91 -1.68 -32.93
C MET A 170 18.01 -1.15 -32.01
N ALA A 171 19.27 -1.09 -32.46
CA ALA A 171 20.36 -0.54 -31.67
C ALA A 171 20.16 0.95 -31.35
N ASN A 172 19.59 1.72 -32.27
CA ASN A 172 19.24 3.12 -32.01
C ASN A 172 18.10 3.24 -30.99
N LYS A 173 17.08 2.36 -31.10
CA LYS A 173 15.98 2.29 -30.13
C LYS A 173 16.49 1.97 -28.72
N ILE A 174 17.37 0.98 -28.59
CA ILE A 174 17.99 0.58 -27.32
C ILE A 174 18.73 1.77 -26.69
N LYS A 175 19.60 2.45 -27.44
CA LYS A 175 20.34 3.63 -26.94
C LYS A 175 19.41 4.75 -26.49
N LYS A 176 18.27 4.94 -27.17
CA LYS A 176 17.31 5.99 -26.83
C LYS A 176 16.48 5.70 -25.57
N LEU A 177 16.46 4.46 -25.09
CA LEU A 177 15.86 4.13 -23.80
C LEU A 177 16.64 4.74 -22.62
N ASN A 178 17.90 5.13 -22.86
CA ASN A 178 18.82 5.70 -21.87
C ASN A 178 18.97 4.76 -20.65
N LEU A 179 19.31 3.50 -20.94
CA LEU A 179 19.45 2.45 -19.94
C LEU A 179 20.81 2.58 -19.23
N PRO A 180 20.91 2.12 -17.96
CA PRO A 180 22.21 1.87 -17.34
C PRO A 180 23.07 0.98 -18.22
N LYS A 181 24.39 1.24 -18.27
CA LYS A 181 25.31 0.50 -19.17
C LYS A 181 25.30 -1.00 -18.94
N GLU A 182 25.09 -1.42 -17.70
CA GLU A 182 24.94 -2.80 -17.27
C GLU A 182 23.70 -3.51 -17.86
N ILE A 183 22.72 -2.76 -18.38
CA ILE A 183 21.57 -3.28 -19.13
C ILE A 183 21.72 -3.02 -20.63
N GLU A 184 22.18 -1.82 -21.00
CA GLU A 184 22.31 -1.41 -22.40
C GLU A 184 23.26 -2.32 -23.20
N ILE A 185 24.45 -2.61 -22.64
CA ILE A 185 25.46 -3.40 -23.33
C ILE A 185 24.94 -4.84 -23.59
N PRO A 186 24.41 -5.56 -22.58
CA PRO A 186 23.83 -6.87 -22.82
C PRO A 186 22.65 -6.86 -23.79
N MET A 187 21.77 -5.85 -23.76
CA MET A 187 20.68 -5.74 -24.73
C MET A 187 21.18 -5.56 -26.17
N LEU A 188 22.24 -4.78 -26.38
CA LEU A 188 22.86 -4.64 -27.70
C LEU A 188 23.50 -5.96 -28.16
N GLN A 189 24.12 -6.71 -27.25
CA GLN A 189 24.69 -8.02 -27.54
C GLN A 189 23.59 -9.02 -27.94
N LEU A 190 22.50 -9.11 -27.19
CA LEU A 190 21.35 -9.97 -27.53
C LEU A 190 20.72 -9.59 -28.88
N ASN A 191 20.66 -8.30 -29.23
CA ASN A 191 20.16 -7.91 -30.54
C ASN A 191 21.06 -8.44 -31.67
N ASN A 192 22.38 -8.39 -31.48
CA ASN A 192 23.34 -8.92 -32.45
C ASN A 192 23.22 -10.45 -32.57
N ILE A 193 23.05 -11.16 -31.45
CA ILE A 193 22.81 -12.62 -31.42
C ILE A 193 21.54 -12.95 -32.20
N LYS A 194 20.42 -12.27 -31.91
CA LYS A 194 19.16 -12.43 -32.66
C LYS A 194 19.37 -12.22 -34.17
N ASP A 195 20.07 -11.16 -34.56
CA ASP A 195 20.35 -10.88 -35.98
C ASP A 195 21.24 -11.95 -36.63
N GLY A 196 22.18 -12.53 -35.89
CA GLY A 196 23.02 -13.66 -36.32
C GLY A 196 22.20 -14.93 -36.53
N ILE A 197 21.33 -15.28 -35.57
CA ILE A 197 20.48 -16.48 -35.65
C ILE A 197 19.51 -16.38 -36.84
N VAL A 198 18.87 -15.22 -37.05
CA VAL A 198 17.95 -15.00 -38.18
C VAL A 198 18.64 -15.16 -39.54
N LYS A 199 19.94 -14.84 -39.63
CA LYS A 199 20.74 -15.01 -40.85
C LYS A 199 21.29 -16.42 -41.02
N GLY A 200 21.20 -17.27 -39.99
CA GLY A 200 21.82 -18.59 -39.95
C GLY A 200 23.32 -18.55 -39.67
N ASP A 201 23.85 -17.41 -39.19
CA ASP A 201 25.28 -17.18 -38.93
C ASP A 201 25.66 -17.49 -37.47
N TYR A 202 24.69 -17.88 -36.63
CA TYR A 202 24.87 -18.07 -35.19
C TYR A 202 23.95 -19.16 -34.64
N GLU A 203 24.48 -20.01 -33.76
CA GLU A 203 23.74 -20.97 -32.95
C GLU A 203 23.86 -20.59 -31.48
N LEU A 204 22.77 -20.70 -30.71
CA LEU A 204 22.75 -20.36 -29.29
C LEU A 204 23.67 -21.30 -28.50
N SER A 205 24.57 -20.72 -27.71
CA SER A 205 25.33 -21.44 -26.69
C SER A 205 24.58 -21.49 -25.36
N SER A 206 24.94 -22.41 -24.46
CA SER A 206 24.37 -22.45 -23.11
C SER A 206 24.53 -21.14 -22.35
N ASP A 207 25.65 -20.45 -22.55
CA ASP A 207 25.92 -19.16 -21.91
C ASP A 207 25.01 -18.06 -22.46
N ASP A 208 24.55 -18.16 -23.71
CA ASP A 208 23.59 -17.23 -24.28
C ASP A 208 22.21 -17.43 -23.65
N GLU A 209 21.79 -18.68 -23.45
CA GLU A 209 20.50 -19.03 -22.86
C GLU A 209 20.39 -18.48 -21.42
N ASP A 210 21.40 -18.72 -20.58
CA ASP A 210 21.43 -18.19 -19.21
C ASP A 210 21.44 -16.65 -19.16
N ASN A 211 22.05 -16.01 -20.16
CA ASN A 211 22.10 -14.55 -20.24
C ASN A 211 20.76 -13.94 -20.70
N ILE A 212 20.02 -14.62 -21.58
CA ILE A 212 18.72 -14.15 -22.09
C ILE A 212 17.73 -13.92 -20.94
N ASP A 213 17.57 -14.90 -20.07
CA ASP A 213 16.64 -14.84 -18.94
C ASP A 213 16.99 -13.72 -17.96
N ASN A 214 18.28 -13.62 -17.63
CA ASN A 214 18.80 -12.60 -16.72
C ASN A 214 18.56 -11.18 -17.24
N ILE A 215 18.86 -10.93 -18.52
CA ILE A 215 18.73 -9.60 -19.13
C ILE A 215 17.26 -9.16 -19.21
N LEU A 216 16.34 -10.10 -19.49
CA LEU A 216 14.91 -9.81 -19.51
C LEU A 216 14.45 -9.32 -18.13
N VAL A 217 14.75 -10.07 -17.08
CA VAL A 217 14.31 -9.74 -15.71
C VAL A 217 14.85 -8.37 -15.31
N VAL A 218 16.14 -8.12 -15.55
CA VAL A 218 16.77 -6.83 -15.23
C VAL A 218 16.13 -5.68 -16.04
N PHE A 219 15.85 -5.89 -17.32
CA PHE A 219 15.18 -4.90 -18.16
C PHE A 219 13.75 -4.59 -17.67
N VAL A 220 12.98 -5.63 -17.35
CA VAL A 220 11.62 -5.49 -16.82
C VAL A 220 11.64 -4.74 -15.49
N LEU A 221 12.54 -5.12 -14.57
CA LEU A 221 12.70 -4.42 -13.29
C LEU A 221 13.11 -2.97 -13.48
N HIS A 222 13.93 -2.66 -14.50
CA HIS A 222 14.25 -1.28 -14.86
C HIS A 222 13.03 -0.50 -15.34
N LEU A 223 12.18 -1.08 -16.20
CA LEU A 223 10.92 -0.45 -16.63
C LEU A 223 10.00 -0.18 -15.43
N ILE A 224 9.85 -1.16 -14.54
CA ILE A 224 9.08 -1.03 -13.31
C ILE A 224 9.65 0.10 -12.45
N SER A 225 10.97 0.15 -12.25
CA SER A 225 11.61 1.22 -11.49
C SER A 225 11.29 2.60 -12.08
N LYS A 226 11.50 2.75 -13.39
CA LYS A 226 11.31 4.02 -14.11
C LYS A 226 9.89 4.56 -14.00
N HIS A 227 8.88 3.69 -13.98
CA HIS A 227 7.47 4.09 -14.03
C HIS A 227 6.77 4.03 -12.67
N ILE A 228 7.16 3.11 -11.78
CA ILE A 228 6.54 2.96 -10.45
C ILE A 228 7.20 3.85 -9.41
N GLN A 229 8.53 4.00 -9.41
CA GLN A 229 9.24 4.77 -8.38
C GLN A 229 8.71 6.22 -8.27
N PRO A 230 8.40 6.94 -9.37
CA PRO A 230 7.78 8.27 -9.29
C PRO A 230 6.40 8.29 -8.62
N LEU A 231 5.65 7.19 -8.66
CA LEU A 231 4.31 7.07 -8.06
C LEU A 231 4.35 6.85 -6.54
N ILE A 232 5.50 6.41 -6.02
CA ILE A 232 5.73 6.08 -4.61
C ILE A 232 6.80 6.96 -3.97
N ASP A 233 7.04 8.15 -4.54
CA ASP A 233 8.00 9.12 -4.02
C ASP A 233 7.66 9.54 -2.59
N LYS A 234 8.63 9.36 -1.68
CA LYS A 234 8.48 9.62 -0.25
C LYS A 234 8.03 11.05 0.02
N LYS A 235 8.59 12.05 -0.68
CA LYS A 235 8.29 13.48 -0.43
C LYS A 235 6.87 13.83 -0.86
N GLN A 236 6.39 13.30 -1.99
CA GLN A 236 5.01 13.49 -2.42
C GLN A 236 4.00 12.80 -1.49
N LEU A 237 4.35 11.60 -1.02
CA LEU A 237 3.51 10.84 -0.12
C LEU A 237 3.45 11.46 1.27
N GLU A 238 4.57 11.92 1.83
CA GLU A 238 4.61 12.61 3.12
C GLU A 238 3.77 13.88 3.11
N LYS A 239 3.79 14.67 2.03
CA LYS A 239 2.95 15.87 1.87
C LYS A 239 1.45 15.58 1.77
N GLY A 240 1.07 14.43 1.20
CA GLY A 240 -0.32 14.03 1.07
C GLY A 240 -0.86 13.28 2.30
N TYR A 241 0.03 12.66 3.07
CA TYR A 241 -0.27 11.59 4.03
C TYR A 241 0.56 11.71 5.31
N GLU A 242 0.69 12.93 5.84
CA GLU A 242 1.53 13.33 6.98
C GLU A 242 1.34 12.49 8.27
N PHE A 243 0.24 11.75 8.38
CA PHE A 243 -0.13 11.00 9.57
C PHE A 243 0.20 9.50 9.48
N ILE A 244 0.70 9.02 8.35
CA ILE A 244 1.14 7.64 8.16
C ILE A 244 2.62 7.51 8.50
N LYS A 245 2.98 6.46 9.26
CA LYS A 245 4.38 6.06 9.35
C LYS A 245 4.81 5.45 8.02
N PHE A 246 5.82 6.05 7.40
CA PHE A 246 6.30 5.65 6.09
C PHE A 246 6.69 4.17 6.04
N GLU A 247 7.20 3.61 7.14
CA GLU A 247 7.60 2.20 7.23
C GLU A 247 6.41 1.24 7.06
N ASP A 248 5.24 1.58 7.65
CA ASP A 248 4.03 0.75 7.52
C ASP A 248 3.52 0.78 6.07
N PHE A 249 3.64 1.94 5.41
CA PHE A 249 3.29 2.12 4.00
C PHE A 249 4.26 1.36 3.09
N GLU A 250 5.57 1.55 3.30
CA GLU A 250 6.65 0.90 2.57
C GLU A 250 6.47 -0.62 2.58
N LEU A 251 6.23 -1.20 3.75
CA LEU A 251 6.02 -2.65 3.89
C LEU A 251 4.83 -3.15 3.08
N GLN A 252 3.72 -2.40 3.07
CA GLN A 252 2.50 -2.77 2.34
C GLN A 252 2.68 -2.67 0.82
N ILE A 253 3.38 -1.66 0.33
CA ILE A 253 3.70 -1.53 -1.10
C ILE A 253 4.72 -2.57 -1.54
N LYS A 254 5.78 -2.83 -0.75
CA LYS A 254 6.75 -3.90 -1.03
C LYS A 254 6.08 -5.26 -1.07
N SER A 255 5.16 -5.54 -0.13
CA SER A 255 4.40 -6.79 -0.14
C SER A 255 3.53 -6.92 -1.39
N TYR A 256 2.87 -5.84 -1.81
CA TYR A 256 2.06 -5.84 -3.02
C TYR A 256 2.87 -6.07 -4.29
N LEU A 257 3.93 -5.27 -4.50
CA LEU A 257 4.82 -5.41 -5.64
C LEU A 257 5.54 -6.75 -5.62
N GLY A 258 5.98 -7.20 -4.44
CA GLY A 258 6.60 -8.51 -4.28
C GLY A 258 5.66 -9.64 -4.71
N ASN A 259 4.40 -9.62 -4.25
CA ASN A 259 3.43 -10.62 -4.69
C ASN A 259 3.23 -10.60 -6.22
N TYR A 260 3.08 -9.42 -6.82
CA TYR A 260 2.96 -9.28 -8.27
C TYR A 260 4.19 -9.82 -9.01
N LEU A 261 5.39 -9.38 -8.61
CA LEU A 261 6.65 -9.77 -9.23
C LEU A 261 6.94 -11.27 -9.08
N TYR A 262 6.76 -11.82 -7.88
CA TYR A 262 6.96 -13.25 -7.65
C TYR A 262 5.93 -14.13 -8.34
N THR A 263 4.73 -13.61 -8.63
CA THR A 263 3.72 -14.37 -9.36
C THR A 263 4.02 -14.40 -10.86
N ASN A 264 4.52 -13.30 -11.41
CA ASN A 264 4.61 -13.12 -12.87
C ASN A 264 6.03 -13.24 -13.45
N PHE A 265 7.08 -13.08 -12.63
CA PHE A 265 8.47 -12.93 -13.08
C PHE A 265 9.47 -13.85 -12.35
N ASN A 266 9.01 -14.86 -11.61
CA ASN A 266 9.86 -15.73 -10.79
C ASN A 266 10.01 -17.13 -11.39
N ASN A 267 10.70 -17.21 -12.52
CA ASN A 267 10.82 -18.46 -13.29
C ASN A 267 12.12 -19.23 -13.03
N ASP A 268 13.11 -18.59 -12.42
CA ASP A 268 14.39 -19.21 -12.07
C ASP A 268 14.97 -18.68 -10.72
N PRO A 269 15.96 -19.37 -10.12
CA PRO A 269 16.56 -18.96 -8.85
C PRO A 269 17.25 -17.58 -8.87
N ASN A 270 17.76 -17.13 -10.01
CA ASN A 270 18.37 -15.80 -10.16
C ASN A 270 17.29 -14.71 -10.20
N SER A 271 16.15 -14.95 -10.87
CA SER A 271 14.99 -14.05 -10.83
C SER A 271 14.55 -13.74 -9.40
N ALA A 272 14.47 -14.76 -8.54
CA ALA A 272 14.08 -14.58 -7.14
C ALA A 272 15.02 -13.62 -6.37
N LYS A 273 16.33 -13.73 -6.65
CA LYS A 273 17.37 -12.88 -6.05
C LYS A 273 17.26 -11.44 -6.57
N GLN A 274 17.00 -11.26 -7.86
CA GLN A 274 16.87 -9.93 -8.48
C GLN A 274 15.62 -9.19 -7.99
N ILE A 275 14.48 -9.88 -7.91
CA ILE A 275 13.24 -9.33 -7.34
C ILE A 275 13.49 -8.87 -5.89
N ARG A 276 14.18 -9.69 -5.09
CA ARG A 276 14.50 -9.33 -3.70
C ARG A 276 15.41 -8.11 -3.61
N LEU A 277 16.45 -8.04 -4.45
CA LEU A 277 17.34 -6.88 -4.51
C LEU A 277 16.56 -5.63 -4.90
N PHE A 278 15.78 -5.68 -5.99
CA PHE A 278 14.91 -4.59 -6.43
C PHE A 278 13.99 -4.07 -5.32
N LEU A 279 13.26 -4.95 -4.63
CA LEU A 279 12.38 -4.56 -3.52
C LEU A 279 13.15 -3.93 -2.34
N SER A 280 14.40 -4.33 -2.12
CA SER A 280 15.24 -3.74 -1.08
C SER A 280 15.73 -2.33 -1.43
N GLU A 281 15.82 -2.01 -2.72
CA GLU A 281 16.34 -0.75 -3.24
C GLU A 281 15.26 0.24 -3.67
N LEU A 282 14.00 -0.21 -3.77
CA LEU A 282 12.84 0.57 -4.24
C LEU A 282 12.71 1.99 -3.65
N TYR A 283 13.08 2.17 -2.38
CA TYR A 283 12.99 3.46 -1.66
C TYR A 283 14.36 4.07 -1.30
N LYS A 284 15.47 3.46 -1.73
CA LYS A 284 16.77 4.11 -1.60
C LYS A 284 16.77 5.31 -2.54
N GLU A 285 17.15 6.49 -2.03
CA GLU A 285 17.37 7.65 -2.89
C GLU A 285 18.48 7.29 -3.89
N ILE A 286 18.18 7.45 -5.18
CA ILE A 286 19.21 7.37 -6.22
C ILE A 286 19.93 8.72 -6.14
N ASP A 287 21.15 8.73 -5.61
CA ASP A 287 22.05 9.88 -5.75
C ASP A 287 22.32 10.05 -7.26
N VAL A 288 21.72 11.08 -7.86
CA VAL A 288 21.98 11.51 -9.25
C VAL A 288 23.11 12.52 -9.26
#